data_AF-A0A969UDM1-F1
#
_entry.id   AF-A0A969UDM1-F1
#
_cell.length_a   1.000
_cell.length_b   1.000
_cell.length_c   1.000
_cell.angle_alpha   90.00
_cell.angle_beta   90.00
_cell.angle_gamma   90.00
#
_symmetry.space_group_name_H-M   'P 1'
#
loop_
_entity.id
_entity.type
_entity.pdbx_description
1 polymer ?
#
loop_
_entity_poly.entity_id
_entity_poly.type
_entity_poly.pdbx_seq_one_letter_code
_entity_poly.pdbx_strand_id
1 'polypeptide(L)'
;MDRRSFHKGAFATLAGASLPSAALAAPYSGPNVILVRFGGGVRRAETIDAATTFAPYLRHVLAPRGTFITDMRIAQLDGVNTSHAEGTLNLLTGRYLAYRDAGSAFLNDRLEPTEPTLFEYLRDAFDLPAHQVLLINGEDRRRRIFTYGVGRSL
;
A
#
# COMPACT_ATOMS: atom_id res chain seq x y z
N MET A 1 -60.73 -12.94 14.39
CA MET A 1 -59.28 -12.69 14.37
C MET A 1 -59.02 -11.49 13.47
N ASP A 2 -58.56 -10.38 14.05
CA ASP A 2 -58.47 -9.07 13.39
C ASP A 2 -57.13 -8.90 12.63
N ARG A 3 -57.21 -8.50 11.35
CA ARG A 3 -56.07 -8.25 10.44
C ARG A 3 -55.05 -7.25 11.03
N ARG A 4 -55.46 -6.40 11.98
CA ARG A 4 -54.59 -5.43 12.65
C ARG A 4 -53.66 -6.01 13.71
N SER A 5 -53.89 -7.25 14.17
CA SER A 5 -53.03 -7.90 15.17
C SER A 5 -51.82 -8.61 14.56
N PHE A 6 -51.86 -8.91 13.25
CA PHE A 6 -50.77 -9.61 12.57
C PHE A 6 -49.57 -8.69 12.26
N HIS A 7 -49.83 -7.41 11.97
CA HIS A 7 -48.78 -6.45 11.63
C HIS A 7 -47.94 -5.96 12.83
N LYS A 8 -48.39 -6.18 14.06
CA LYS A 8 -47.59 -5.87 15.27
C LYS A 8 -46.58 -6.96 15.62
N GLY A 9 -46.75 -8.19 15.10
CA GLY A 9 -45.83 -9.31 15.34
C GLY A 9 -44.60 -9.36 14.43
N ALA A 10 -44.63 -8.65 13.29
CA ALA A 10 -43.55 -8.70 12.29
C ALA A 10 -42.41 -7.69 12.54
N PHE A 11 -42.55 -6.78 13.50
CA PHE A 11 -41.53 -5.78 13.84
C PHE A 11 -40.63 -6.19 15.02
N ALA A 12 -40.89 -7.33 15.67
CA ALA A 12 -40.15 -7.77 16.86
C ALA A 12 -39.02 -8.78 16.58
N THR A 13 -38.78 -9.17 15.32
CA THR A 13 -37.83 -10.23 14.94
C THR A 13 -36.62 -9.78 14.12
N LEU A 14 -36.30 -8.47 14.09
CA LEU A 14 -35.06 -7.97 13.47
C LEU A 14 -34.04 -7.36 14.45
N ALA A 15 -34.30 -7.41 15.76
CA ALA A 15 -33.33 -6.99 16.79
C ALA A 15 -32.24 -8.04 17.09
N GLY A 16 -32.10 -9.04 16.21
CA GLY A 16 -31.06 -10.08 16.28
C GLY A 16 -30.19 -10.12 15.03
N ALA A 17 -30.16 -9.05 14.24
CA ALA A 17 -29.06 -8.87 13.30
C ALA A 17 -27.79 -8.72 14.15
N SER A 18 -27.03 -9.81 14.24
CA SER A 18 -25.62 -9.76 14.57
C SER A 18 -24.99 -8.76 13.61
N LEU A 19 -24.91 -7.50 14.04
CA LEU A 19 -23.96 -6.57 13.46
C LEU A 19 -22.64 -7.33 13.43
N PRO A 20 -21.97 -7.47 12.28
CA PRO A 20 -20.63 -8.00 12.28
C PRO A 20 -19.89 -7.16 13.30
N SER A 21 -19.47 -7.78 14.40
CA SER A 21 -18.58 -7.13 15.33
C SER A 21 -17.38 -6.81 14.47
N ALA A 22 -17.23 -5.55 14.05
CA ALA A 22 -16.01 -5.08 13.45
C ALA A 22 -14.91 -5.57 14.39
N ALA A 23 -14.09 -6.50 13.92
CA ALA A 23 -13.01 -7.02 14.74
C ALA A 23 -12.22 -5.77 15.15
N LEU A 24 -12.21 -5.46 16.45
CA LEU A 24 -11.52 -4.27 16.92
C LEU A 24 -10.05 -4.47 16.56
N ALA A 25 -9.54 -3.61 15.70
CA ALA A 25 -8.16 -3.64 15.25
C ALA A 25 -7.25 -3.65 16.48
N ALA A 26 -6.22 -4.51 16.47
CA ALA A 26 -5.39 -4.72 17.65
C ALA A 26 -4.41 -3.54 17.83
N PRO A 27 -4.01 -3.19 19.07
CA PRO A 27 -2.92 -2.22 19.25
C PRO A 27 -1.62 -2.78 18.66
N TYR A 28 -0.90 -1.97 17.87
CA TYR A 28 0.39 -2.37 17.32
C TYR A 28 1.52 -2.17 18.33
N SER A 29 2.14 -3.25 18.77
CA SER A 29 3.31 -3.24 19.65
C SER A 29 4.59 -3.73 18.97
N GLY A 30 4.58 -3.81 17.63
CA GLY A 30 5.72 -4.25 16.84
C GLY A 30 6.75 -3.15 16.60
N PRO A 31 7.86 -3.47 15.91
CA PRO A 31 8.86 -2.48 15.55
C PRO A 31 8.35 -1.48 14.50
N ASN A 32 8.93 -0.28 14.45
CA ASN A 32 8.64 0.65 13.36
C ASN A 32 9.01 0.05 12.00
N VAL A 33 8.10 0.10 11.05
CA VAL A 33 8.32 -0.35 9.67
C VAL A 33 8.63 0.85 8.80
N ILE A 34 9.83 0.88 8.21
CA ILE A 34 10.28 1.94 7.31
C ILE A 34 10.56 1.32 5.93
N LEU A 35 9.80 1.74 4.92
CA LEU A 35 10.04 1.37 3.53
C LEU A 35 10.77 2.51 2.82
N VAL A 36 12.05 2.31 2.51
CA VAL A 36 12.83 3.23 1.69
C VAL A 36 12.90 2.67 0.28
N ARG A 37 12.34 3.43 -0.67
CA ARG A 37 12.38 3.08 -2.09
C ARG A 37 13.12 4.17 -2.85
N PHE A 38 14.08 3.77 -3.67
CA PHE A 38 14.78 4.71 -4.53
C PHE A 38 13.85 5.18 -5.66
N GLY A 39 13.67 6.49 -5.75
CA GLY A 39 12.79 7.12 -6.75
C GLY A 39 13.41 7.26 -8.16
N GLY A 40 14.59 6.72 -8.41
CA GLY A 40 15.29 6.82 -9.70
C GLY A 40 15.86 5.48 -10.14
N GLY A 41 16.56 5.49 -11.29
CA GLY A 41 17.25 4.32 -11.82
C GLY A 41 18.47 3.97 -10.96
N VAL A 42 18.26 3.17 -9.91
CA VAL A 42 19.35 2.59 -9.12
C VAL A 42 19.84 1.33 -9.79
N ARG A 43 21.09 1.39 -10.27
CA ARG A 43 21.71 0.26 -10.96
C ARG A 43 22.54 -0.57 -10.00
N ARG A 44 22.52 -1.88 -10.20
CA ARG A 44 23.28 -2.84 -9.39
C ARG A 44 24.79 -2.53 -9.40
N ALA A 45 25.35 -2.30 -10.59
CA ALA A 45 26.78 -2.00 -10.77
C ALA A 45 27.24 -0.74 -10.01
N GLU A 46 26.30 0.17 -9.74
CA GLU A 46 26.56 1.47 -9.12
C GLU A 46 26.28 1.49 -7.62
N THR A 47 25.58 0.49 -7.06
CA THR A 47 25.12 0.52 -5.65
C THR A 47 25.41 -0.75 -4.86
N ILE A 48 25.35 -1.92 -5.50
CA ILE A 48 25.48 -3.23 -4.85
C ILE A 48 26.92 -3.75 -4.94
N ASP A 49 27.62 -3.48 -6.05
CA ASP A 49 29.03 -3.84 -6.20
C ASP A 49 29.88 -3.09 -5.18
N ALA A 50 30.59 -3.82 -4.32
CA ALA A 50 31.37 -3.22 -3.24
C ALA A 50 32.57 -2.41 -3.74
N ALA A 51 33.13 -2.75 -4.90
CA ALA A 51 34.31 -2.09 -5.42
C ALA A 51 33.98 -0.73 -6.06
N THR A 52 32.75 -0.56 -6.55
CA THR A 52 32.33 0.59 -7.37
C THR A 52 31.08 1.30 -6.82
N THR A 53 30.68 1.02 -5.57
CA THR A 53 29.43 1.56 -5.01
C THR A 53 29.47 3.08 -4.79
N PHE A 54 28.47 3.77 -5.32
CA PHE A 54 28.13 5.15 -5.00
C PHE A 54 27.21 5.27 -3.77
N ALA A 55 26.87 4.14 -3.13
CA ALA A 55 26.07 4.06 -1.91
C ALA A 55 26.85 3.40 -0.76
N PRO A 56 28.02 3.95 -0.36
CA PRO A 56 28.94 3.27 0.56
C PRO A 56 28.33 2.97 1.93
N TYR A 57 27.50 3.86 2.47
CA TYR A 57 26.84 3.60 3.76
C TYR A 57 25.83 2.45 3.66
N LEU A 58 25.03 2.40 2.60
CA LEU A 58 24.11 1.28 2.34
C LEU A 58 24.90 -0.03 2.24
N ARG A 59 25.98 -0.04 1.44
CA ARG A 59 26.71 -1.26 1.11
C ARG A 59 27.63 -1.77 2.22
N HIS A 60 28.29 -0.89 2.96
CA HIS A 60 29.30 -1.26 3.96
C HIS A 60 28.79 -1.18 5.40
N VAL A 61 27.71 -0.45 5.67
CA VAL A 61 27.16 -0.30 7.04
C VAL A 61 25.81 -0.97 7.19
N LEU A 62 24.85 -0.71 6.30
CA LEU A 62 23.49 -1.25 6.45
C LEU A 62 23.40 -2.70 6.00
N ALA A 63 23.97 -3.05 4.85
CA ALA A 63 23.89 -4.40 4.29
C ALA A 63 24.41 -5.50 5.25
N PRO A 64 25.54 -5.33 5.98
CA PRO A 64 25.98 -6.34 6.95
C PRO A 64 25.11 -6.44 8.21
N ARG A 65 24.29 -5.43 8.52
CA ARG A 65 23.44 -5.38 9.72
C ARG A 65 22.07 -6.02 9.53
N GLY A 66 21.77 -6.51 8.33
CA GLY A 66 20.48 -7.10 8.00
C GLY A 66 20.60 -8.12 6.87
N THR A 67 19.49 -8.37 6.19
CA THR A 67 19.45 -9.28 5.04
C THR A 67 19.69 -8.50 3.76
N PHE A 68 20.81 -8.78 3.09
CA PHE A 68 21.14 -8.18 1.81
C PHE A 68 20.89 -9.15 0.65
N ILE A 69 19.86 -8.89 -0.14
CA ILE A 69 19.49 -9.70 -1.30
C ILE A 69 20.27 -9.21 -2.51
N THR A 70 21.29 -9.97 -2.93
CA THR A 70 22.26 -9.53 -3.95
C THR A 70 21.76 -9.68 -5.38
N ASP A 71 20.81 -10.58 -5.66
CA ASP A 71 20.27 -10.85 -6.99
C ASP A 71 18.75 -10.63 -7.08
N MET A 72 18.30 -9.48 -6.58
CA MET A 72 16.92 -9.03 -6.81
C MET A 72 16.76 -8.58 -8.26
N ARG A 73 15.77 -9.15 -8.95
CA ARG A 73 15.47 -8.85 -10.35
C ARG A 73 14.06 -8.30 -10.47
N ILE A 74 13.89 -7.34 -11.37
CA ILE A 74 12.57 -6.86 -11.75
C ILE A 74 11.92 -7.96 -12.60
N ALA A 75 10.74 -8.42 -12.18
CA ALA A 75 9.97 -9.38 -12.96
C ALA A 75 9.56 -8.74 -14.29
N GLN A 76 9.87 -9.41 -15.41
CA GLN A 76 9.40 -9.04 -16.74
C GLN A 76 8.15 -9.87 -17.04
N LEU A 77 6.98 -9.30 -16.76
CA LEU A 77 5.69 -9.96 -16.98
C LEU A 77 4.97 -9.27 -18.14
N ASP A 78 4.35 -10.06 -19.01
CA ASP A 78 3.61 -9.53 -20.15
C ASP A 78 2.45 -8.62 -19.68
N GLY A 79 2.38 -7.42 -20.25
CA GLY A 79 1.36 -6.42 -19.91
C GLY A 79 1.55 -5.71 -18.56
N VAL A 80 2.65 -5.96 -17.84
CA VAL A 80 2.98 -5.27 -16.59
C VAL A 80 4.10 -4.27 -16.83
N ASN A 81 3.83 -3.01 -16.50
CA ASN A 81 4.85 -1.96 -16.50
C ASN A 81 5.42 -1.78 -15.08
N THR A 82 6.74 -1.60 -15.02
CA THR A 82 7.52 -1.45 -13.78
C THR A 82 8.13 -0.04 -13.70
N SER A 83 7.41 0.92 -14.28
CA SER A 83 7.75 2.35 -14.24
C SER A 83 7.82 2.88 -12.80
N HIS A 84 8.29 4.12 -12.65
CA HIS A 84 8.43 4.74 -11.33
C HIS A 84 7.12 4.73 -10.51
N ALA A 85 5.99 5.04 -11.13
CA ALA A 85 4.71 5.12 -10.42
C ALA A 85 4.13 3.73 -10.14
N GLU A 86 4.11 2.87 -11.16
CA GLU A 86 3.52 1.53 -11.06
C GLU A 86 4.36 0.61 -10.17
N GLY A 87 5.69 0.74 -10.19
CA GLY A 87 6.57 0.01 -9.26
C GLY A 87 6.30 0.38 -7.80
N THR A 88 5.95 1.64 -7.51
CA THR A 88 5.54 2.05 -6.15
C THR A 88 4.23 1.39 -5.78
N LEU A 89 3.25 1.41 -6.69
CA LEU A 89 1.96 0.78 -6.43
C LEU A 89 2.07 -0.74 -6.30
N ASN A 90 2.96 -1.40 -7.04
CA ASN A 90 3.20 -2.84 -6.91
C ASN A 90 3.75 -3.18 -5.53
N LEU A 91 4.64 -2.34 -4.98
CA LEU A 91 5.13 -2.49 -3.60
C LEU A 91 4.02 -2.26 -2.58
N LEU A 92 3.19 -1.24 -2.78
CA LEU A 92 2.13 -0.89 -1.84
C LEU A 92 0.96 -1.88 -1.87
N THR A 93 0.66 -2.50 -2.99
CA THR A 93 -0.48 -3.44 -3.13
C THR A 93 -0.06 -4.90 -3.10
N GLY A 94 1.23 -5.19 -3.30
CA GLY A 94 1.74 -6.56 -3.46
C GLY A 94 1.30 -7.26 -4.75
N ARG A 95 0.78 -6.51 -5.73
CA ARG A 95 0.24 -7.05 -6.98
C ARG A 95 0.97 -6.49 -8.20
N TYR A 96 1.06 -7.31 -9.23
CA TYR A 96 1.58 -6.93 -10.55
C TYR A 96 0.41 -6.79 -11.52
N LEU A 97 -0.36 -5.70 -11.38
CA LEU A 97 -1.55 -5.43 -12.19
C LEU A 97 -1.35 -4.16 -13.03
N ALA A 98 -2.00 -4.12 -14.18
CA ALA A 98 -2.16 -2.88 -14.93
C ALA A 98 -3.09 -1.95 -14.15
N TYR A 99 -2.56 -0.82 -13.67
CA TYR A 99 -3.37 0.19 -12.98
C TYR A 99 -4.24 0.93 -13.98
N ARG A 100 -5.45 1.30 -13.55
CA ARG A 100 -6.34 2.11 -14.39
C ARG A 100 -5.75 3.51 -14.52
N ASP A 101 -5.55 3.96 -15.75
CA ASP A 101 -5.30 5.38 -16.03
C ASP A 101 -6.55 6.17 -15.61
N ALA A 102 -6.45 6.94 -14.52
CA ALA A 102 -7.56 7.74 -14.02
C ALA A 102 -7.77 9.04 -14.82
N GLY A 103 -7.07 9.21 -15.95
CA GLY A 103 -7.28 10.27 -16.91
C GLY A 103 -6.53 11.56 -16.58
N SER A 104 -5.52 11.87 -17.38
CA SER A 104 -5.55 13.00 -18.32
C SER A 104 -4.19 13.10 -19.01
N ALA A 105 -4.25 13.17 -20.34
CA ALA A 105 -3.12 13.40 -21.19
C ALA A 105 -2.23 14.53 -20.63
N PHE A 106 -0.94 14.24 -20.58
CA PHE A 106 0.15 15.21 -20.58
C PHE A 106 0.59 15.88 -19.28
N LEU A 107 -0.14 15.84 -18.15
CA LEU A 107 0.31 16.58 -16.94
C LEU A 107 0.21 15.91 -15.57
N ASN A 108 -0.47 14.78 -15.36
CA ASN A 108 -0.44 14.11 -14.05
C ASN A 108 -0.78 12.62 -14.18
N ASP A 109 0.20 11.70 -14.24
CA ASP A 109 -0.10 10.26 -14.03
C ASP A 109 -0.68 10.08 -12.62
N ARG A 110 -2.01 10.16 -12.51
CA ARG A 110 -2.80 9.82 -11.33
C ARG A 110 -3.20 8.38 -11.52
N LEU A 111 -2.43 7.49 -10.89
CA LEU A 111 -2.75 6.06 -10.85
C LEU A 111 -3.50 5.78 -9.55
N GLU A 112 -4.65 5.12 -9.67
CA GLU A 112 -5.41 4.66 -8.50
C GLU A 112 -5.17 3.17 -8.27
N PRO A 113 -4.87 2.75 -7.02
CA PRO A 113 -4.81 1.34 -6.66
C PRO A 113 -6.17 0.67 -6.92
N THR A 114 -6.17 -0.48 -7.59
CA THR A 114 -7.38 -1.31 -7.74
C THR A 114 -7.63 -2.19 -6.51
N GLU A 115 -6.62 -2.33 -5.65
CA GLU A 115 -6.59 -3.21 -4.47
C GLU A 115 -6.19 -2.42 -3.23
N PRO A 116 -6.55 -2.90 -2.02
CA PRO A 116 -6.07 -2.32 -0.77
C PRO A 116 -4.55 -2.30 -0.71
N THR A 117 -4.02 -1.19 -0.23
CA THR A 117 -2.61 -0.97 0.02
C THR A 117 -2.17 -1.59 1.35
N LEU A 118 -0.86 -1.73 1.54
CA LEU A 118 -0.24 -2.16 2.79
C LEU A 118 -0.74 -1.32 3.98
N PHE A 119 -1.01 -0.04 3.76
CA PHE A 119 -1.53 0.84 4.81
C PHE A 119 -2.98 0.55 5.16
N GLU A 120 -3.80 0.17 4.19
CA GLU A 120 -5.19 -0.25 4.45
C GLU A 120 -5.19 -1.61 5.17
N TYR A 121 -4.36 -2.57 4.74
CA TYR A 121 -4.21 -3.84 5.47
C TYR A 121 -3.68 -3.64 6.91
N LEU A 122 -2.71 -2.75 7.11
CA LEU A 122 -2.20 -2.46 8.45
C LEU A 122 -3.25 -1.81 9.34
N ARG A 123 -4.12 -0.95 8.81
CA ARG A 123 -5.19 -0.30 9.59
C ARG A 123 -6.41 -1.19 9.82
N ASP A 124 -6.64 -2.15 8.93
CA ASP A 124 -7.63 -3.21 9.15
C ASP A 124 -7.19 -4.15 10.28
N ALA A 125 -5.91 -4.53 10.29
CA ALA A 125 -5.36 -5.41 11.33
C ALA A 125 -5.08 -4.70 12.66
N PHE A 126 -4.64 -3.44 12.62
CA PHE A 126 -4.16 -2.69 13.78
C PHE A 126 -4.77 -1.30 13.90
N ASP A 127 -4.97 -0.85 15.15
CA ASP A 127 -5.47 0.49 15.47
C ASP A 127 -4.39 1.56 15.25
N LEU A 128 -4.05 1.78 13.98
CA LEU A 128 -3.02 2.70 13.54
C LEU A 128 -3.66 3.96 12.96
N PRO A 129 -3.38 5.16 13.52
CA PRO A 129 -3.94 6.38 12.98
C PRO A 129 -3.35 6.71 11.60
N ALA A 130 -4.14 7.38 10.76
CA ALA A 130 -3.77 7.65 9.37
C ALA A 130 -2.42 8.38 9.21
N HIS A 131 -2.09 9.26 10.17
CA HIS A 131 -0.90 10.11 10.15
C HIS A 131 0.39 9.39 10.59
N GLN A 132 0.34 8.18 11.13
CA GLN A 132 1.54 7.42 11.53
C GLN A 132 2.22 6.70 10.35
N VAL A 133 1.67 6.86 9.15
CA VAL A 133 2.29 6.40 7.91
C VAL A 133 2.98 7.58 7.23
N LEU A 134 4.30 7.49 7.07
CA LEU A 134 5.10 8.45 6.30
C LEU A 134 5.64 7.76 5.04
N LEU A 135 5.11 8.15 3.87
CA LEU A 135 5.69 7.78 2.58
C LEU A 135 6.60 8.93 2.12
N ILE A 136 7.91 8.72 2.13
CA ILE A 136 8.88 9.62 1.50
C ILE A 136 9.21 9.06 0.12
N ASN A 137 8.61 9.62 -0.93
CA ASN A 137 8.98 9.28 -2.31
C ASN A 137 10.02 10.30 -2.83
N GLY A 138 11.28 9.89 -2.93
CA GLY A 138 12.38 10.71 -3.42
C GLY A 138 12.42 10.81 -4.95
N GLU A 139 11.36 11.34 -5.56
CA GLU A 139 11.32 11.67 -6.99
C GLU A 139 11.74 13.14 -7.19
N ASP A 140 12.59 13.43 -8.18
CA ASP A 140 13.05 14.80 -8.54
C ASP A 140 11.93 15.67 -9.18
N ARG A 141 10.67 15.28 -9.02
CA ARG A 141 9.50 15.97 -9.59
C ARG A 141 8.69 16.62 -8.48
N ARG A 142 8.42 17.92 -8.64
CA ARG A 142 7.94 18.84 -7.60
C ARG A 142 6.57 18.55 -6.94
N ARG A 143 5.82 17.51 -7.29
CA ARG A 143 4.60 17.07 -6.56
C ARG A 143 4.01 15.81 -7.20
N ARG A 144 4.03 14.68 -6.49
CA ARG A 144 3.01 13.63 -6.63
C ARG A 144 2.40 13.35 -5.26
N ILE A 145 1.12 13.67 -5.13
CA ILE A 145 0.33 13.44 -3.92
C ILE A 145 -0.46 12.16 -4.14
N PHE A 146 -0.15 11.12 -3.39
CA PHE A 146 -1.02 9.95 -3.28
C PHE A 146 -2.01 10.22 -2.15
N THR A 147 -3.29 10.32 -2.49
CA THR A 147 -4.38 10.33 -1.51
C THR A 147 -4.85 8.89 -1.31
N TYR A 148 -4.68 8.37 -0.10
CA TYR A 148 -5.21 7.08 0.31
C TYR A 148 -6.43 7.30 1.20
N GLY A 149 -7.56 6.71 0.82
CA GLY A 149 -8.77 6.64 1.65
C GLY A 149 -9.54 7.95 1.82
N VAL A 150 -10.50 8.20 0.92
CA VAL A 150 -11.81 8.77 1.28
C VAL A 150 -12.85 8.12 0.34
N GLY A 151 -13.51 7.03 0.78
CA GLY A 151 -14.76 6.60 0.12
C GLY A 151 -14.83 5.20 -0.50
N ARG A 152 -14.29 4.16 0.13
CA ARG A 152 -14.80 2.79 -0.13
C ARG A 152 -15.27 2.15 1.17
N SER A 153 -16.58 2.19 1.37
CA SER A 153 -17.28 1.26 2.25
C SER A 153 -17.12 -0.14 1.67
N LEU A 154 -16.52 -1.03 2.45
CA LEU A 154 -16.48 -2.48 2.24
C LEU A 154 -17.90 -3.04 2.08
#